data_AF-A0A8T9Q2T8-F1
#
_entry.id   AF-A0A8T9Q2T8-F1
#
_cell.length_a   1.000
_cell.length_b   1.000
_cell.length_c   1.000
_cell.angle_alpha   90.00
_cell.angle_beta   90.00
_cell.angle_gamma   90.00
#
_symmetry.space_group_name_H-M   'P 1'
#
loop_
_entity.id
_entity.type
_entity.pdbx_description
1 polymer ?
#
loop_
_entity_poly.entity_id
_entity_poly.type
_entity_poly.pdbx_seq_one_letter_code
_entity_poly.pdbx_strand_id
1 'polypeptide(L)'
;MVNDVRLDLEPLVRATGAELVVDVANCPPILFPEKNLRSVVYNLLSNALKYHSPNRLPRVELHCRSTAQYMIMEVRDNGLGIEEAQQSKLFAMFQRIHDHVEGSGIGLYMVKKMVENAGGRIEVSSQPGQGTSFFVYFRLYSSPA
;
A
#
# COMPACT_ATOMS: atom_id res chain seq x y z
N MET A 1 12.76 6.41 7.44
CA MET A 1 11.94 5.36 6.80
C MET A 1 11.11 5.83 5.60
N VAL A 2 9.99 6.57 5.73
CA VAL A 2 9.12 6.90 4.57
C VAL A 2 9.84 7.72 3.49
N ASN A 3 10.66 8.69 3.91
CA ASN A 3 11.51 9.46 2.98
C ASN A 3 12.48 8.58 2.19
N ASP A 4 13.04 7.56 2.82
CA ASP A 4 13.96 6.63 2.17
C ASP A 4 13.23 5.78 1.11
N VAL A 5 12.00 5.35 1.39
CA VAL A 5 11.16 4.66 0.40
C VAL A 5 10.81 5.60 -0.77
N ARG A 6 10.56 6.88 -0.48
CA ARG A 6 10.32 7.90 -1.51
C ARG A 6 11.54 8.08 -2.43
N LEU A 7 12.74 8.04 -1.87
CA LEU A 7 14.00 8.09 -2.64
C LEU A 7 14.18 6.84 -3.51
N ASP A 8 13.93 5.64 -2.96
CA ASP A 8 13.99 4.39 -3.74
C ASP A 8 13.02 4.39 -4.93
N LEU A 9 11.85 5.02 -4.77
CA LEU A 9 10.81 5.09 -5.80
C LEU A 9 10.96 6.29 -6.74
N GLU A 10 11.92 7.18 -6.50
CA GLU A 10 12.09 8.40 -7.30
C GLU A 10 12.23 8.12 -8.81
N PRO A 11 13.00 7.10 -9.27
CA PRO A 11 13.07 6.78 -10.69
C PRO A 11 11.69 6.43 -11.29
N LEU A 12 10.85 5.72 -10.54
CA LEU A 12 9.51 5.32 -10.99
C LEU A 12 8.55 6.51 -10.98
N VAL A 13 8.64 7.39 -9.98
CA VAL A 13 7.88 8.65 -9.91
C VAL A 13 8.23 9.54 -11.12
N ARG A 14 9.52 9.71 -11.44
CA ARG A 14 9.98 10.48 -12.59
C ARG A 14 9.51 9.87 -13.91
N ALA A 15 9.61 8.54 -14.07
CA ALA A 15 9.22 7.85 -15.29
C ALA A 15 7.71 7.92 -15.57
N THR A 16 6.89 7.96 -14.53
CA THR A 16 5.42 8.00 -14.63
C THR A 16 4.86 9.42 -14.60
N GLY A 17 5.65 10.42 -14.18
CA GLY A 17 5.17 11.77 -13.92
C GLY A 17 4.19 11.85 -12.74
N ALA A 18 4.24 10.89 -11.82
CA ALA A 18 3.27 10.76 -10.74
C ALA A 18 3.38 11.89 -9.70
N GLU A 19 2.24 12.37 -9.22
CA GLU A 19 2.13 13.15 -7.99
C GLU A 19 2.11 12.19 -6.80
N LEU A 20 3.14 12.24 -5.95
CA LEU A 20 3.22 11.46 -4.72
C LEU A 20 3.02 12.38 -3.50
N VAL A 21 1.85 12.26 -2.86
CA VAL A 21 1.48 13.01 -1.66
C VAL A 21 1.68 12.13 -0.44
N VAL A 22 2.43 12.62 0.55
CA VAL A 22 2.73 11.89 1.79
C VAL A 22 2.35 12.74 2.99
N ASP A 23 1.35 12.31 3.74
CA ASP A 23 0.92 12.92 5.01
C ASP A 23 0.93 11.88 6.13
N VAL A 24 2.08 11.78 6.80
CA VAL A 24 2.30 10.83 7.91
C VAL A 24 2.74 11.52 9.20
N ALA A 25 2.67 12.85 9.25
CA ALA A 25 3.16 13.63 10.38
C ALA A 25 2.41 13.31 11.69
N ASN A 26 1.12 12.97 11.57
CA ASN A 26 0.24 12.70 12.70
C ASN A 26 -0.06 11.20 12.90
N CYS A 27 0.73 10.30 12.30
CA CYS A 27 0.53 8.87 12.53
C CYS A 27 0.91 8.51 13.96
N PRO A 28 0.03 7.82 14.72
CA PRO A 28 0.40 7.32 16.02
C PRO A 28 1.52 6.27 15.90
N PRO A 29 2.37 6.15 16.93
CA PRO A 29 3.42 5.15 16.94
C PRO A 29 2.82 3.74 16.97
N ILE A 30 3.52 2.80 16.33
CA ILE A 30 3.15 1.39 16.28
C ILE A 30 4.33 0.52 16.71
N LEU A 31 4.03 -0.62 17.33
CA LEU A 31 5.04 -1.64 17.60
C LEU A 31 5.11 -2.59 16.40
N PHE A 32 5.95 -2.25 15.42
CA PHE A 32 6.11 -3.04 14.20
C PHE A 32 7.57 -3.01 13.73
N PRO A 33 8.16 -4.14 13.28
CA PRO A 33 9.55 -4.16 12.82
C PRO A 33 9.78 -3.20 11.65
N GLU A 34 10.75 -2.29 11.77
CA GLU A 34 11.00 -1.23 10.78
C GLU A 34 11.25 -1.78 9.37
N LYS A 35 12.00 -2.87 9.23
CA LYS A 35 12.26 -3.53 7.94
C LYS A 35 10.97 -4.03 7.29
N ASN A 36 10.05 -4.57 8.08
CA ASN A 36 8.75 -5.01 7.57
C ASN A 36 7.91 -3.79 7.18
N LEU A 37 7.90 -2.72 7.99
CA LEU A 37 7.13 -1.51 7.69
C LEU A 37 7.61 -0.88 6.38
N ARG A 38 8.93 -0.78 6.19
CA ARG A 38 9.55 -0.34 4.94
C ARG A 38 9.06 -1.19 3.77
N SER A 39 9.08 -2.52 3.90
CA SER A 39 8.62 -3.42 2.86
C SER A 39 7.13 -3.23 2.53
N VAL A 40 6.28 -3.05 3.54
CA VAL A 40 4.84 -2.76 3.35
C VAL A 40 4.66 -1.47 2.56
N VAL A 41 5.27 -0.37 3.00
CA VAL A 41 5.14 0.93 2.34
C VAL A 41 5.68 0.88 0.90
N TYR A 42 6.85 0.27 0.69
CA TYR A 42 7.44 0.13 -0.65
C TYR A 42 6.53 -0.66 -1.59
N ASN A 43 6.02 -1.81 -1.17
CA ASN A 43 5.19 -2.65 -2.03
C ASN A 43 3.89 -1.94 -2.43
N LEU A 44 3.22 -1.26 -1.50
CA LEU A 44 1.97 -0.56 -1.78
C LEU A 44 2.18 0.66 -2.69
N LEU A 45 3.18 1.49 -2.40
CA LEU A 45 3.50 2.65 -3.24
C LEU A 45 4.01 2.23 -4.64
N SER A 46 4.85 1.20 -4.70
CA SER A 46 5.33 0.67 -5.99
C SER A 46 4.18 0.15 -6.84
N ASN A 47 3.22 -0.57 -6.24
CA ASN A 47 2.03 -1.04 -6.97
C ASN A 47 1.19 0.14 -7.48
N ALA A 48 0.93 1.13 -6.64
CA ALA A 48 0.18 2.33 -7.03
C ALA A 48 0.79 3.05 -8.25
N LEU A 49 2.13 3.16 -8.30
CA LEU A 49 2.84 3.75 -9.43
C LEU A 49 2.87 2.84 -10.68
N LYS A 50 3.03 1.53 -10.47
CA LYS A 50 3.11 0.54 -11.56
C LYS A 50 1.76 0.35 -12.28
N TYR A 51 0.66 0.32 -11.53
CA TYR A 51 -0.69 0.12 -12.06
C TYR A 51 -1.43 1.45 -12.31
N HIS A 52 -0.68 2.49 -12.67
CA HIS A 52 -1.27 3.77 -13.02
C HIS A 52 -2.12 3.67 -14.29
N SER A 53 -3.11 4.56 -14.41
CA SER A 53 -3.91 4.65 -15.63
C SER A 53 -3.12 5.41 -16.71
N PRO A 54 -3.05 4.93 -17.96
CA PRO A 54 -2.41 5.68 -19.04
C PRO A 54 -3.20 6.92 -19.47
N ASN A 55 -4.45 7.05 -19.01
CA ASN A 55 -5.39 8.08 -19.48
C ASN A 55 -5.44 9.33 -18.58
N ARG A 56 -4.63 9.40 -17.52
CA ARG A 56 -4.61 10.53 -16.57
C ARG A 56 -3.29 10.58 -15.82
N LEU A 57 -2.98 11.76 -15.26
CA LEU A 57 -1.81 11.94 -14.41
C LEU A 57 -1.93 11.03 -13.17
N PRO A 58 -0.91 10.18 -12.90
CA PRO A 58 -0.93 9.31 -11.74
C PRO A 58 -0.86 10.15 -10.47
N ARG A 59 -1.72 9.83 -9.52
CA ARG A 59 -1.73 10.43 -8.19
C ARG A 59 -1.78 9.32 -7.16
N VAL A 60 -0.79 9.34 -6.26
CA VAL A 60 -0.62 8.37 -5.18
C VAL A 60 -0.55 9.12 -3.87
N GLU A 61 -1.36 8.71 -2.91
CA GLU A 61 -1.46 9.33 -1.59
C GLU A 61 -1.14 8.30 -0.51
N LEU A 62 -0.24 8.64 0.41
CA LEU A 62 0.02 7.88 1.62
C LEU A 62 -0.38 8.73 2.82
N HIS A 63 -1.35 8.25 3.59
CA HIS A 63 -1.76 8.90 4.82
C HIS A 63 -2.13 7.89 5.89
N CYS A 64 -2.48 8.38 7.08
CA CYS A 64 -2.90 7.53 8.18
C CYS A 64 -3.97 8.19 9.05
N ARG A 65 -4.72 7.35 9.75
CA ARG A 65 -5.66 7.75 10.81
C ARG A 65 -5.59 6.76 11.95
N SER A 66 -6.11 7.14 13.11
CA SER A 66 -6.18 6.27 14.28
C SER A 66 -7.62 5.97 14.67
N THR A 67 -7.84 4.76 15.16
CA THR A 67 -9.02 4.36 15.93
C THR A 67 -8.59 4.02 17.36
N ALA A 68 -9.52 3.59 18.21
CA ALA A 68 -9.18 3.16 19.57
C ALA A 68 -8.18 1.98 19.62
N GLN A 69 -8.15 1.12 18.59
CA GLN A 69 -7.37 -0.13 18.60
C GLN A 69 -6.30 -0.20 17.52
N TYR A 70 -6.39 0.64 16.49
CA TYR A 70 -5.55 0.51 15.29
C TYR A 70 -5.07 1.87 14.77
N MET A 71 -3.82 1.90 14.32
CA MET A 71 -3.35 2.84 13.30
C MET A 71 -3.72 2.26 11.94
N ILE A 72 -4.42 3.04 11.13
CA ILE A 72 -4.83 2.67 9.78
C ILE A 72 -3.99 3.50 8.82
N MET A 73 -3.08 2.84 8.10
CA MET A 73 -2.33 3.44 7.01
C MET A 73 -3.08 3.20 5.70
N GLU A 74 -3.28 4.25 4.92
CA GLU A 74 -3.97 4.20 3.64
C GLU A 74 -2.99 4.57 2.52
N VAL A 75 -2.88 3.69 1.52
CA VAL A 75 -2.25 4.01 0.23
C VAL A 75 -3.35 4.03 -0.81
N ARG A 76 -3.59 5.20 -1.38
CA ARG A 76 -4.63 5.45 -2.38
C ARG A 76 -4.02 5.87 -3.71
N ASP A 77 -4.52 5.32 -4.79
CA ASP A 77 -4.18 5.70 -6.15
C ASP A 77 -5.42 5.99 -7.01
N ASN A 78 -5.20 6.70 -8.11
CA ASN A 78 -6.18 6.89 -9.19
C ASN A 78 -5.88 6.00 -10.40
N GLY A 79 -5.29 4.81 -10.19
CA GLY A 79 -4.79 3.91 -11.23
C GLY A 79 -5.89 3.17 -11.99
N LEU A 80 -5.54 1.99 -12.52
CA LEU A 80 -6.45 1.15 -13.31
C LEU A 80 -7.64 0.60 -12.52
N GLY A 81 -7.51 0.49 -11.19
CA GLY A 81 -8.46 -0.24 -10.37
C GLY A 81 -8.43 -1.75 -10.60
N ILE A 82 -9.23 -2.49 -9.85
CA ILE A 82 -9.20 -3.95 -9.78
C ILE A 82 -10.64 -4.49 -9.81
N GLU A 83 -10.91 -5.42 -10.71
CA GLU A 83 -12.19 -6.11 -10.80
C GLU A 83 -12.49 -6.89 -9.50
N GLU A 84 -13.74 -6.87 -9.04
CA GLU A 84 -14.16 -7.51 -7.78
C GLU A 84 -13.75 -9.00 -7.74
N ALA A 85 -13.90 -9.70 -8.87
CA ALA A 85 -13.50 -11.11 -9.02
C ALA A 85 -11.99 -11.33 -8.77
N GLN A 86 -11.14 -10.35 -9.09
CA GLN A 86 -9.69 -10.40 -8.89
C GLN A 86 -9.29 -10.02 -7.46
N GLN A 87 -10.06 -9.17 -6.79
CA GLN A 87 -9.77 -8.72 -5.41
C GLN A 87 -9.70 -9.89 -4.43
N SER A 88 -10.54 -10.92 -4.61
CA SER A 88 -10.53 -12.13 -3.76
C SER A 88 -9.21 -12.91 -3.79
N LYS A 89 -8.43 -12.79 -4.87
CA LYS A 89 -7.16 -13.51 -5.08
C LYS A 89 -5.93 -12.61 -4.95
N LEU A 90 -6.13 -11.32 -4.69
CA LEU A 90 -5.09 -10.30 -4.71
C LEU A 90 -3.92 -10.58 -3.75
N PHE A 91 -4.21 -11.27 -2.64
CA PHE A 91 -3.19 -11.64 -1.64
C PHE A 91 -2.69 -13.09 -1.77
N ALA A 92 -3.06 -13.82 -2.82
CA ALA A 92 -2.53 -15.15 -3.05
C ALA A 92 -1.11 -15.08 -3.62
N MET A 93 -0.29 -16.09 -3.32
CA MET A 93 1.09 -16.16 -3.80
C MET A 93 1.12 -16.30 -5.33
N PHE A 94 2.04 -15.60 -5.99
CA PHE A 94 2.24 -15.60 -7.45
C PHE A 94 1.08 -15.03 -8.28
N GLN A 95 0.12 -14.35 -7.68
CA GLN A 95 -0.95 -13.71 -8.42
C GLN A 95 -0.48 -12.40 -9.07
N ARG A 96 -0.71 -12.27 -10.37
CA ARG A 96 -0.54 -11.04 -11.16
C ARG A 96 -1.90 -10.65 -11.71
N ILE A 97 -2.31 -9.41 -11.43
CA ILE A 97 -3.63 -8.89 -11.84
C ILE A 97 -3.57 -8.32 -13.27
N HIS A 98 -2.40 -7.83 -13.67
CA HIS A 98 -2.13 -7.40 -15.04
C HIS A 98 -0.79 -7.95 -15.54
N ASP A 99 -0.83 -8.69 -16.65
CA ASP A 99 0.34 -9.38 -17.19
C ASP A 99 1.41 -8.43 -17.75
N HIS A 100 1.01 -7.20 -18.12
CA HIS A 100 1.89 -6.18 -18.68
C HIS A 100 2.75 -5.44 -17.63
N VAL A 101 2.59 -5.71 -16.33
CA VAL A 101 3.35 -5.06 -15.25
C VAL A 101 4.37 -6.03 -14.66
N GLU A 102 5.65 -5.61 -14.63
CA GLU A 102 6.74 -6.41 -14.07
C GLU A 102 6.63 -6.60 -12.54
N GLY A 103 6.75 -7.86 -12.09
CA GLY A 103 6.78 -8.22 -10.67
C GLY A 103 6.75 -9.72 -10.42
N SER A 104 7.21 -10.14 -9.23
CA SER A 104 7.23 -11.55 -8.82
C SER A 104 5.86 -12.10 -8.40
N GLY A 105 4.85 -11.24 -8.22
CA GLY A 105 3.54 -11.64 -7.67
C GLY A 105 3.58 -12.03 -6.18
N ILE A 106 4.68 -11.72 -5.47
CA ILE A 106 4.89 -12.09 -4.06
C ILE A 106 4.62 -10.89 -3.12
N GLY A 107 4.70 -9.66 -3.63
CA GLY A 107 4.69 -8.44 -2.81
C GLY A 107 3.49 -8.33 -1.86
N LEU A 108 2.27 -8.36 -2.40
CA LEU A 108 1.04 -8.23 -1.60
C LEU A 108 0.80 -9.42 -0.66
N TYR A 109 1.20 -10.63 -1.06
CA TYR A 109 1.20 -11.80 -0.18
C TYR A 109 2.10 -11.56 1.04
N MET A 110 3.33 -11.06 0.82
CA MET A 110 4.26 -10.77 1.92
C MET A 110 3.75 -9.65 2.82
N VAL A 111 3.17 -8.60 2.24
CA VAL A 111 2.51 -7.53 3.02
C VAL A 111 1.46 -8.11 3.94
N LYS A 112 0.53 -8.92 3.41
CA LYS A 112 -0.51 -9.57 4.21
C LYS A 112 0.09 -10.41 5.34
N LYS A 113 1.08 -11.27 5.03
CA LYS A 113 1.74 -12.10 6.05
C LYS A 113 2.41 -11.28 7.15
N MET A 114 3.14 -10.22 6.81
CA MET A 114 3.81 -9.37 7.81
C MET A 114 2.81 -8.68 8.75
N VAL A 115 1.72 -8.17 8.19
CA VAL A 115 0.68 -7.45 8.93
C VAL A 115 -0.12 -8.39 9.82
N GLU A 116 -0.55 -9.55 9.31
CA GLU A 116 -1.29 -10.56 10.07
C GLU A 116 -0.44 -11.15 11.20
N ASN A 117 0.85 -11.41 10.97
CA ASN A 117 1.76 -11.91 12.00
C ASN A 117 1.93 -10.92 13.18
N ALA A 118 1.65 -9.63 12.97
CA ALA A 118 1.65 -8.60 14.01
C ALA A 118 0.25 -8.35 14.62
N GLY A 119 -0.73 -9.22 14.35
CA GLY A 119 -2.11 -9.07 14.84
C GLY A 119 -2.92 -7.97 14.16
N GLY A 120 -2.42 -7.47 13.03
CA GLY A 120 -3.08 -6.51 12.16
C GLY A 120 -3.91 -7.16 11.06
N ARG A 121 -4.39 -6.36 10.12
CA ARG A 121 -5.02 -6.84 8.87
C ARG A 121 -4.79 -5.86 7.72
N ILE A 122 -4.99 -6.34 6.49
CA ILE A 122 -4.98 -5.50 5.29
C ILE A 122 -6.30 -5.67 4.54
N GLU A 123 -6.86 -4.56 4.09
CA GLU A 123 -8.10 -4.49 3.30
C GLU A 123 -7.83 -3.71 2.01
N VAL A 124 -8.67 -3.93 1.00
CA VAL A 124 -8.61 -3.23 -0.29
C VAL A 124 -10.02 -2.75 -0.66
N SER A 125 -10.11 -1.53 -1.16
CA SER A 125 -11.27 -1.00 -1.85
C SER A 125 -10.81 -0.54 -3.23
N SER A 126 -11.39 -1.08 -4.30
CA SER A 126 -10.98 -0.77 -5.65
C SER A 126 -12.17 -0.81 -6.60
N GLN A 127 -12.14 0.05 -7.61
CA GLN A 127 -13.13 0.05 -8.68
C GLN A 127 -12.41 0.20 -10.04
N PRO A 128 -12.73 -0.65 -11.04
CA PRO A 128 -12.17 -0.54 -12.37
C PRO A 128 -12.30 0.87 -12.94
N GLY A 129 -11.20 1.39 -13.45
CA GLY A 129 -11.10 2.72 -14.03
C GLY A 129 -11.13 3.87 -13.04
N GLN A 130 -11.21 3.64 -11.72
CA GLN A 130 -11.21 4.70 -10.70
C GLN A 130 -9.96 4.69 -9.80
N GLY A 131 -9.37 3.52 -9.57
CA GLY A 131 -8.17 3.36 -8.74
C GLY A 131 -8.38 2.42 -7.57
N THR A 132 -7.39 2.37 -6.69
CA THR A 132 -7.33 1.42 -5.55
C THR A 132 -6.96 2.13 -4.26
N SER A 133 -7.53 1.70 -3.15
CA SER A 133 -7.16 2.09 -1.79
C SER A 133 -6.84 0.85 -0.96
N PHE A 134 -5.61 0.75 -0.47
CA PHE A 134 -5.18 -0.27 0.48
C PHE A 134 -5.19 0.29 1.89
N PHE A 135 -5.83 -0.41 2.81
CA PHE A 135 -5.90 -0.05 4.23
C PHE A 135 -5.14 -1.08 5.05
N VAL A 136 -4.08 -0.65 5.73
CA VAL A 136 -3.25 -1.50 6.60
C VAL A 136 -3.51 -1.11 8.05
N TYR A 137 -4.03 -2.07 8.81
CA TYR A 137 -4.39 -1.91 10.21
C TYR A 137 -3.26 -2.47 11.09
N PHE A 138 -2.56 -1.59 11.79
CA PHE A 138 -1.56 -1.94 12.78
C PHE A 138 -2.16 -1.78 14.18
N ARG A 139 -2.03 -2.79 15.03
CA ARG A 139 -2.48 -2.70 16.42
C ARG A 139 -1.77 -1.55 17.13
N LEU A 140 -2.54 -0.66 17.75
CA LEU A 140 -1.98 0.30 18.69
C LEU A 140 -1.62 -0.42 19.98
N TYR A 141 -0.51 0.00 20.58
CA TYR A 141 -0.12 -0.48 21.89
C TYR A 141 -1.10 0.10 22.92
N SER A 142 -2.01 -0.73 23.43
CA SER A 142 -2.67 -0.44 24.69
C SER A 142 -1.68 -0.79 25.79
N SER A 143 -1.24 0.21 26.57
CA SER A 143 -0.49 -0.06 27.80
C SER A 143 -1.27 -1.10 28.59
N PRO A 144 -0.65 -2.22 29.04
CA PRO A 144 -1.31 -3.07 30.01
C PRO A 144 -1.65 -2.17 31.21
N ALA A 145 -2.94 -2.16 31.57
CA ALA A 145 -3.43 -1.52 32.78
C ALA A 145 -2.87 -2.21 34.02
#